data_AF-A0A1M2V760-F1
#
_entry.id   AF-A0A1M2V760-F1
#
_cell.length_a   1.000
_cell.length_b   1.000
_cell.length_c   1.000
_cell.angle_alpha   90.00
_cell.angle_beta   90.00
_cell.angle_gamma   90.00
#
_symmetry.space_group_name_H-M   'P 1'
#
loop_
_entity.id
_entity.type
_entity.pdbx_description
1 polymer ?
#
loop_
_entity_poly.entity_id
_entity_poly.type
_entity_poly.pdbx_seq_one_letter_code
_entity_poly.pdbx_strand_id
1 'polypeptide(L)'
;MILVEPTMMTREILKNALEKDTHLIRAVEVARKRKDIWPSREAAREYFSTRLPWRRWDKRVLDLYTEHALYDLPTSTYPDKKGVTFTITRAQEAGSMSHHEDGFDALDILQSICPVLPVHTVFGEHDDMVPVETQEAIVSVAEGRRMKSIVRVAGAGHLVVQEDPCGTALAIWGILQGEYAQVTIRVPSHL
;
A
#
# COMPACT_ATOMS: atom_id res chain seq x y z
N MET A 1 16.31 3.96 4.62
CA MET A 1 14.99 4.06 3.94
C MET A 1 14.10 2.94 4.45
N ILE A 2 12.82 3.20 4.69
CA ILE A 2 11.85 2.17 5.10
C ILE A 2 10.75 2.13 4.04
N LEU A 3 10.59 0.98 3.38
CA LEU A 3 9.51 0.69 2.44
C LEU A 3 8.40 -0.06 3.17
N VAL A 4 7.14 0.28 2.90
CA VAL A 4 5.98 -0.39 3.50
C VAL A 4 5.08 -0.85 2.36
N GLU A 5 4.93 -2.17 2.20
CA GLU A 5 4.18 -2.80 1.11
C GLU A 5 4.42 -2.12 -0.26
N PRO A 6 5.68 -1.96 -0.69
CA PRO A 6 5.97 -1.28 -1.95
C PRO A 6 5.36 -2.06 -3.12
N THR A 7 4.62 -1.37 -3.99
CA THR A 7 3.96 -1.96 -5.16
C THR A 7 4.94 -2.12 -6.32
N MET A 8 5.86 -3.09 -6.19
CA MET A 8 6.87 -3.43 -7.20
C MET A 8 6.75 -4.90 -7.56
N MET A 9 7.00 -5.26 -8.82
CA MET A 9 7.00 -6.64 -9.30
C MET A 9 7.92 -6.77 -10.50
N THR A 10 8.33 -7.97 -10.89
CA THR A 10 9.10 -8.15 -12.13
C THR A 10 8.18 -8.18 -13.35
N ARG A 11 8.74 -7.96 -14.54
CA ARG A 11 8.02 -8.12 -15.82
C ARG A 11 7.45 -9.53 -15.99
N GLU A 12 8.18 -10.54 -15.51
CA GLU A 12 7.73 -11.93 -15.52
C GLU A 12 6.53 -12.15 -14.61
N ILE A 13 6.54 -11.60 -13.40
CA ILE A 13 5.38 -11.68 -12.49
C ILE A 13 4.17 -10.99 -13.11
N LEU A 14 4.34 -9.81 -13.72
CA LEU A 14 3.24 -9.13 -14.41
C LEU A 14 2.69 -9.98 -15.57
N LYS A 15 3.57 -10.55 -16.40
CA LYS A 15 3.17 -11.44 -17.50
C LYS A 15 2.35 -12.63 -16.98
N ASN A 16 2.84 -13.30 -15.95
CA ASN A 16 2.14 -14.42 -15.32
C ASN A 16 0.80 -13.98 -14.70
N ALA A 17 0.75 -12.81 -14.08
CA ALA A 17 -0.45 -12.24 -13.49
C ALA A 17 -1.53 -11.95 -14.55
N LEU A 18 -1.12 -11.47 -15.73
CA LEU A 18 -1.99 -11.23 -16.89
C LEU A 18 -2.50 -12.54 -17.51
N GLU A 19 -1.61 -13.51 -17.73
CA GLU A 19 -1.97 -14.82 -18.31
C GLU A 19 -2.95 -15.59 -17.41
N LYS A 20 -2.78 -15.48 -16.08
CA LYS A 20 -3.62 -16.17 -15.09
C LYS A 20 -4.83 -15.36 -14.62
N ASP A 21 -5.02 -14.14 -15.11
CA ASP A 21 -6.11 -13.23 -14.69
C ASP A 21 -6.25 -13.13 -13.15
N THR A 22 -5.11 -12.84 -12.50
CA THR A 22 -5.02 -12.81 -11.03
C THR A 22 -5.81 -11.65 -10.39
N HIS A 23 -5.99 -11.71 -9.07
CA HIS A 23 -6.65 -10.62 -8.31
C HIS A 23 -6.00 -9.25 -8.51
N LEU A 24 -4.67 -9.21 -8.66
CA LEU A 24 -3.90 -8.02 -9.01
C LEU A 24 -4.41 -7.35 -10.30
N ILE A 25 -4.62 -8.12 -11.37
CA ILE A 25 -5.10 -7.61 -12.66
C ILE A 25 -6.59 -7.21 -12.56
N ARG A 26 -7.38 -8.02 -11.85
CA ARG A 26 -8.80 -7.75 -11.65
C ARG A 26 -9.08 -6.49 -10.84
N ALA A 27 -8.13 -6.03 -10.02
CA ALA A 27 -8.28 -4.81 -9.22
C ALA A 27 -8.57 -3.57 -10.09
N VAL A 28 -7.94 -3.45 -11.26
CA VAL A 28 -8.16 -2.35 -12.22
C VAL A 28 -9.60 -2.35 -12.73
N GLU A 29 -10.09 -3.52 -13.14
CA GLU A 29 -11.45 -3.67 -13.64
C GLU A 29 -12.50 -3.46 -12.54
N VAL A 30 -12.20 -3.88 -11.31
CA VAL A 30 -13.02 -3.57 -10.14
C VAL A 30 -13.07 -2.06 -9.93
N ALA A 31 -11.94 -1.35 -9.91
CA ALA A 31 -11.92 0.11 -9.75
C ALA A 31 -12.77 0.83 -10.83
N ARG A 32 -12.69 0.38 -12.09
CA ARG A 32 -13.49 0.94 -13.21
C ARG A 32 -14.99 0.74 -13.05
N LYS A 33 -15.44 -0.37 -12.47
CA LYS A 33 -16.85 -0.79 -12.44
C LYS A 33 -17.52 -0.63 -11.08
N ARG A 34 -16.74 -0.39 -10.03
CA ARG A 34 -17.23 -0.29 -8.65
C ARG A 34 -18.28 0.81 -8.52
N LYS A 35 -19.26 0.57 -7.65
CA LYS A 35 -20.17 1.62 -7.19
C LYS A 35 -19.35 2.79 -6.64
N ASP A 36 -19.66 4.00 -7.09
CA ASP A 36 -18.92 5.21 -6.75
C ASP A 36 -19.80 6.37 -6.27
N ILE A 37 -21.11 6.13 -6.09
CA ILE A 37 -22.05 7.12 -5.55
C ILE A 37 -22.91 6.46 -4.45
N TRP A 38 -23.05 7.15 -3.31
CA TRP A 38 -23.89 6.75 -2.19
C TRP A 38 -24.79 7.91 -1.75
N PRO A 39 -25.96 7.65 -1.14
CA PRO A 39 -26.87 8.72 -0.74
C PRO A 39 -26.32 9.59 0.41
N SER A 40 -25.43 9.06 1.25
CA SER A 40 -24.76 9.77 2.33
C SER A 40 -23.43 9.09 2.70
N ARG A 41 -22.61 9.74 3.55
CA ARG A 41 -21.36 9.16 4.08
C ARG A 41 -21.64 7.92 4.94
N GLU A 42 -22.73 7.91 5.71
CA GLU A 42 -23.14 6.76 6.53
C GLU A 42 -23.47 5.55 5.65
N ALA A 43 -24.21 5.76 4.56
CA ALA A 43 -24.53 4.70 3.60
C ALA A 43 -23.28 4.21 2.84
N ALA A 44 -22.31 5.09 2.58
CA ALA A 44 -21.01 4.69 2.03
C ALA A 44 -20.23 3.83 3.01
N ARG A 45 -20.18 4.23 4.28
CA ARG A 45 -19.51 3.48 5.34
C ARG A 45 -20.07 2.08 5.54
N GLU A 46 -21.39 1.93 5.54
CA GLU A 46 -22.06 0.61 5.61
C GLU A 46 -21.74 -0.26 4.38
N TYR A 47 -21.68 0.37 3.21
CA TYR A 47 -21.28 -0.32 1.98
C TYR A 47 -19.82 -0.82 2.06
N PHE A 48 -18.91 0.00 2.60
CA PHE A 48 -17.50 -0.35 2.77
C PHE A 48 -17.28 -1.43 3.83
N SER A 49 -17.95 -1.35 4.98
CA SER A 49 -17.76 -2.30 6.09
C SER A 49 -18.09 -3.75 5.74
N THR A 50 -18.79 -3.99 4.63
CA THR A 50 -19.22 -5.31 4.19
C THR A 50 -18.42 -5.84 3.00
N ARG A 51 -17.50 -5.06 2.41
CA ARG A 51 -16.83 -5.38 1.14
C ARG A 51 -15.33 -5.27 1.22
N LEU A 52 -14.64 -6.13 0.48
CA LEU A 52 -13.20 -6.01 0.30
C LEU A 52 -12.86 -4.81 -0.62
N PRO A 53 -11.73 -4.13 -0.39
CA PRO A 53 -10.77 -4.40 0.70
C PRO A 53 -11.23 -3.87 2.08
N TRP A 54 -12.12 -2.89 2.12
CA TRP A 54 -12.44 -2.10 3.32
C TRP A 54 -12.92 -2.87 4.56
N ARG A 55 -13.60 -4.01 4.39
CA ARG A 55 -14.05 -4.85 5.51
C ARG A 55 -12.88 -5.31 6.40
N ARG A 56 -11.67 -5.43 5.84
CA ARG A 56 -10.47 -5.83 6.57
C ARG A 56 -9.76 -4.66 7.28
N TRP A 57 -10.11 -3.42 6.94
CA TRP A 57 -9.42 -2.27 7.48
C TRP A 57 -9.71 -2.07 8.98
N ASP A 58 -8.75 -1.48 9.70
CA ASP A 58 -8.98 -0.97 11.05
C ASP A 58 -10.16 0.00 11.01
N LYS A 59 -11.09 -0.14 11.96
CA LYS A 59 -12.33 0.65 12.00
C LYS A 59 -12.06 2.16 11.98
N ARG A 60 -11.00 2.62 12.64
CA ARG A 60 -10.60 4.04 12.67
C ARG A 60 -10.13 4.51 11.30
N VAL A 61 -9.41 3.66 10.56
CA VAL A 61 -9.00 3.97 9.19
C VAL A 61 -10.22 4.03 8.28
N LEU A 62 -11.17 3.11 8.42
CA LEU A 62 -12.41 3.14 7.65
C LEU A 62 -13.26 4.39 7.94
N ASP A 63 -13.30 4.82 9.21
CA ASP A 63 -13.97 6.06 9.61
C ASP A 63 -13.33 7.28 8.92
N LEU A 64 -12.00 7.42 9.02
CA LEU A 64 -11.24 8.48 8.37
C LEU A 64 -11.37 8.45 6.84
N TYR A 65 -11.39 7.26 6.24
CA TYR A 65 -11.57 7.09 4.80
C TYR A 65 -12.97 7.56 4.37
N THR A 66 -14.01 7.24 5.15
CA THR A 66 -15.38 7.71 4.87
C THR A 66 -15.48 9.24 5.01
N GLU A 67 -14.76 9.82 5.98
CA GLU A 67 -14.76 11.26 6.20
C GLU A 67 -14.03 12.02 5.09
N HIS A 68 -12.83 11.57 4.72
CA HIS A 68 -11.91 12.36 3.88
C HIS A 68 -11.81 11.90 2.42
N ALA A 69 -12.16 10.63 2.11
CA ALA A 69 -12.09 10.13 0.74
C ALA A 69 -13.40 10.33 -0.05
N LEU A 70 -14.37 11.08 0.50
CA LEU A 70 -15.66 11.35 -0.14
C LEU A 70 -15.94 12.86 -0.30
N TYR A 71 -16.37 13.26 -1.51
CA TYR A 71 -16.94 14.58 -1.79
C TYR A 71 -18.46 14.54 -1.88
N ASP A 72 -19.09 15.63 -1.47
CA ASP A 72 -20.51 15.87 -1.71
C ASP A 72 -20.75 16.15 -3.20
N LEU A 73 -21.86 15.60 -3.71
CA LEU A 73 -22.34 15.83 -5.06
C LEU A 73 -23.33 17.03 -5.07
N PRO A 74 -23.40 17.79 -6.17
CA PRO A 74 -22.77 17.53 -7.48
C PRO A 74 -21.29 17.93 -7.56
N THR A 75 -20.56 17.29 -8.47
CA THR A 75 -19.18 17.65 -8.85
C THR A 75 -19.11 17.91 -10.36
N SER A 76 -17.99 18.41 -10.88
CA SER A 76 -17.81 18.60 -12.34
C SER A 76 -17.97 17.31 -13.15
N THR A 77 -17.60 16.16 -12.58
CA THR A 77 -17.75 14.84 -13.19
C THR A 77 -19.18 14.31 -13.08
N TYR A 78 -19.95 14.80 -12.11
CA TYR A 78 -21.30 14.38 -11.81
C TYR A 78 -22.23 15.58 -11.55
N PRO A 79 -22.52 16.39 -12.58
CA PRO A 79 -23.26 17.65 -12.43
C PRO A 79 -24.72 17.43 -11.99
N ASP A 80 -25.32 16.31 -12.39
CA ASP A 80 -26.74 16.01 -12.16
C ASP A 80 -26.98 14.94 -11.09
N LYS A 81 -25.98 14.62 -10.26
CA LYS A 81 -26.08 13.58 -9.22
C LYS A 81 -26.17 14.20 -7.82
N LYS A 82 -26.63 13.40 -6.86
CA LYS A 82 -26.78 13.76 -5.45
C LYS A 82 -26.16 12.69 -4.55
N GLY A 83 -25.85 13.07 -3.31
CA GLY A 83 -25.22 12.20 -2.33
C GLY A 83 -23.72 12.47 -2.25
N VAL A 84 -22.92 11.42 -2.12
CA VAL A 84 -21.46 11.49 -2.01
C VAL A 84 -20.78 10.56 -3.00
N THR A 85 -19.57 10.92 -3.44
CA THR A 85 -18.72 10.15 -4.35
C THR A 85 -17.28 10.16 -3.87
N PHE A 86 -16.42 9.29 -4.42
CA PHE A 86 -14.99 9.34 -4.12
C PHE A 86 -14.35 10.66 -4.56
N THR A 87 -13.34 11.10 -3.80
CA THR A 87 -12.51 12.26 -4.18
C THR A 87 -11.65 11.98 -5.42
N ILE A 88 -11.32 10.71 -5.66
CA ILE A 88 -10.67 10.21 -6.87
C ILE A 88 -11.73 9.62 -7.81
N THR A 89 -11.68 9.97 -9.09
CA THR A 89 -12.58 9.36 -10.08
C THR A 89 -12.17 7.92 -10.36
N ARG A 90 -13.11 7.06 -10.77
CA ARG A 90 -12.81 5.68 -11.18
C ARG A 90 -11.74 5.59 -12.28
N ALA A 91 -11.74 6.55 -13.20
CA ALA A 91 -10.75 6.62 -14.27
C ALA A 91 -9.35 6.94 -13.73
N GLN A 92 -9.24 7.86 -12.76
CA GLN A 92 -7.97 8.18 -12.11
C GLN A 92 -7.45 7.00 -11.28
N GLU A 93 -8.30 6.38 -10.46
CA GLU A 93 -7.92 5.21 -9.64
C GLU A 93 -7.48 4.02 -10.50
N ALA A 94 -8.21 3.72 -11.59
CA ALA A 94 -7.79 2.67 -12.51
C ALA A 94 -6.51 3.03 -13.27
N GLY A 95 -6.34 4.31 -13.63
CA GLY A 95 -5.16 4.82 -14.30
C GLY A 95 -3.89 4.68 -13.46
N SER A 96 -3.97 4.97 -12.16
CA SER A 96 -2.81 4.86 -11.25
C SER A 96 -2.30 3.44 -11.09
N MET A 97 -3.11 2.43 -11.40
CA MET A 97 -2.73 1.01 -11.31
C MET A 97 -2.26 0.43 -12.64
N SER A 98 -2.35 1.19 -13.74
CA SER A 98 -2.09 0.70 -15.10
C SER A 98 -0.64 0.89 -15.55
N HIS A 99 0.16 1.66 -14.81
CA HIS A 99 1.56 1.95 -15.15
C HIS A 99 2.51 1.16 -14.24
N HIS A 100 3.22 0.18 -14.82
CA HIS A 100 4.08 -0.74 -14.06
C HIS A 100 5.59 -0.47 -14.24
N GLU A 101 5.98 0.38 -15.21
CA GLU A 101 7.39 0.66 -15.52
C GLU A 101 8.13 1.23 -14.30
N ASP A 102 7.52 2.17 -13.57
CA ASP A 102 8.09 2.71 -12.33
C ASP A 102 8.41 1.61 -11.30
N GLY A 103 7.58 0.57 -11.23
CA GLY A 103 7.80 -0.58 -10.34
C GLY A 103 8.96 -1.46 -10.80
N PHE A 104 9.18 -1.59 -12.11
CA PHE A 104 10.32 -2.31 -12.67
C PHE A 104 11.62 -1.54 -12.40
N ASP A 105 11.64 -0.25 -12.74
CA ASP A 105 12.80 0.60 -12.55
C ASP A 105 13.17 0.72 -11.06
N ALA A 106 12.17 0.75 -10.17
CA ALA A 106 12.41 0.76 -8.73
C ALA A 106 13.14 -0.50 -8.23
N LEU A 107 12.89 -1.67 -8.83
CA LEU A 107 13.62 -2.89 -8.48
C LEU A 107 15.10 -2.81 -8.90
N ASP A 108 15.39 -2.23 -10.06
CA ASP A 108 16.76 -2.01 -10.53
C ASP A 108 17.48 -0.96 -9.68
N ILE A 109 16.77 0.10 -9.28
CA ILE A 109 17.28 1.11 -8.35
C ILE A 109 17.59 0.46 -6.99
N LEU A 110 16.73 -0.45 -6.49
CA LEU A 110 16.96 -1.16 -5.23
C LEU A 110 18.29 -1.91 -5.22
N GLN A 111 18.68 -2.52 -6.35
CA GLN A 111 19.98 -3.18 -6.48
C GLN A 111 21.14 -2.20 -6.23
N SER A 112 21.01 -0.96 -6.69
CA SER A 112 22.06 0.07 -6.56
C SER A 112 22.08 0.76 -5.19
N ILE A 113 20.92 0.92 -4.54
CA ILE A 113 20.84 1.65 -3.26
C ILE A 113 21.06 0.77 -2.03
N CYS A 114 20.67 -0.51 -2.05
CA CYS A 114 20.85 -1.41 -0.91
C CYS A 114 22.31 -1.53 -0.43
N PRO A 115 23.35 -1.48 -1.29
CA PRO A 115 24.75 -1.48 -0.86
C PRO A 115 25.20 -0.19 -0.16
N VAL A 116 24.55 0.94 -0.39
CA VAL A 116 25.01 2.27 0.08
C VAL A 116 24.10 2.92 1.10
N LEU A 117 22.87 2.41 1.26
CA LEU A 117 21.89 2.90 2.22
C LEU A 117 21.22 1.71 2.92
N PRO A 118 21.02 1.75 4.25
CA PRO A 118 20.20 0.76 4.93
C PRO A 118 18.75 0.85 4.42
N VAL A 119 18.33 -0.13 3.63
CA VAL A 119 16.94 -0.27 3.15
C VAL A 119 16.23 -1.32 3.99
N HIS A 120 15.09 -0.98 4.55
CA HIS A 120 14.24 -1.88 5.30
C HIS A 120 12.91 -2.03 4.58
N THR A 121 12.29 -3.19 4.68
CA THR A 121 10.96 -3.43 4.11
C THR A 121 10.01 -3.99 5.17
N VAL A 122 8.80 -3.45 5.21
CA VAL A 122 7.69 -3.92 6.03
C VAL A 122 6.60 -4.47 5.11
N PHE A 123 6.18 -5.71 5.35
CA PHE A 123 5.09 -6.38 4.64
C PHE A 123 3.96 -6.76 5.60
N GLY A 124 2.77 -7.02 5.06
CA GLY A 124 1.78 -7.89 5.68
C GLY A 124 2.27 -9.35 5.68
N GLU A 125 1.76 -10.14 6.61
CA GLU A 125 2.10 -11.56 6.74
C GLU A 125 1.35 -12.45 5.76
N HIS A 126 0.09 -12.14 5.46
CA HIS A 126 -0.79 -13.05 4.72
C HIS A 126 -1.00 -12.63 3.27
N ASP A 127 -1.03 -13.64 2.40
CA ASP A 127 -1.35 -13.49 0.99
C ASP A 127 -2.83 -13.06 0.82
N ASP A 128 -3.07 -12.04 0.01
CA ASP A 128 -4.41 -11.57 -0.29
C ASP A 128 -4.65 -11.28 -1.79
N MET A 129 -4.58 -10.03 -2.21
CA MET A 129 -4.80 -9.57 -3.57
C MET A 129 -3.51 -9.60 -4.39
N VAL A 130 -2.36 -9.60 -3.72
CA VAL A 130 -1.05 -9.52 -4.35
C VAL A 130 -0.29 -10.85 -4.17
N PRO A 131 0.26 -11.42 -5.26
CA PRO A 131 1.00 -12.69 -5.18
C PRO A 131 2.26 -12.60 -4.31
N VAL A 132 2.56 -13.63 -3.51
CA VAL A 132 3.74 -13.69 -2.62
C VAL A 132 5.06 -13.46 -3.36
N GLU A 133 5.10 -13.88 -4.63
CA GLU A 133 6.26 -13.75 -5.51
C GLU A 133 6.66 -12.28 -5.72
N THR A 134 5.72 -11.34 -5.58
CA THR A 134 6.03 -9.90 -5.64
C THR A 134 6.92 -9.48 -4.47
N GLN A 135 6.58 -9.89 -3.25
CA GLN A 135 7.37 -9.61 -2.06
C GLN A 135 8.72 -10.30 -2.11
N GLU A 136 8.75 -11.57 -2.56
CA GLU A 136 10.00 -12.33 -2.76
C GLU A 136 10.92 -11.65 -3.77
N ALA A 137 10.36 -11.15 -4.88
CA ALA A 137 11.12 -10.38 -5.85
C ALA A 137 11.72 -9.14 -5.19
N ILE A 138 10.93 -8.32 -4.47
CA ILE A 138 11.40 -7.08 -3.84
C ILE A 138 12.63 -7.31 -2.95
N VAL A 139 12.68 -8.42 -2.22
CA VAL A 139 13.75 -8.72 -1.25
C VAL A 139 14.76 -9.77 -1.73
N SER A 140 14.80 -10.05 -3.03
CA SER A 140 15.67 -11.09 -3.59
C SER A 140 17.15 -10.69 -3.51
N VAL A 141 17.87 -11.34 -2.59
CA VAL A 141 19.32 -11.21 -2.42
C VAL A 141 20.08 -11.67 -3.66
N ALA A 142 19.56 -12.68 -4.38
CA ALA A 142 20.14 -13.19 -5.62
C ALA A 142 20.20 -12.12 -6.71
N GLU A 143 19.23 -11.21 -6.71
CA GLU A 143 19.12 -10.08 -7.64
C GLU A 143 19.84 -8.82 -7.11
N GLY A 144 20.63 -8.95 -6.04
CA GLY A 144 21.39 -7.86 -5.43
C GLY A 144 20.58 -6.94 -4.51
N ARG A 145 19.29 -7.22 -4.28
CA ARG A 145 18.41 -6.43 -3.40
C ARG A 145 18.57 -6.88 -1.95
N ARG A 146 19.63 -6.38 -1.32
CA ARG A 146 20.03 -6.75 0.04
C ARG A 146 19.44 -5.80 1.08
N MET A 147 18.19 -6.06 1.48
CA MET A 147 17.56 -5.32 2.58
C MET A 147 18.34 -5.51 3.87
N LYS A 148 18.45 -4.45 4.67
CA LYS A 148 19.00 -4.50 6.03
C LYS A 148 18.07 -5.24 6.99
N SER A 149 16.76 -5.05 6.87
CA SER A 149 15.77 -5.89 7.55
C SER A 149 14.49 -6.03 6.74
N ILE A 150 13.80 -7.14 7.01
CA ILE A 150 12.49 -7.46 6.46
C ILE A 150 11.59 -7.77 7.65
N VAL A 151 10.51 -7.02 7.81
CA VAL A 151 9.56 -7.17 8.92
C VAL A 151 8.20 -7.53 8.35
N ARG A 152 7.49 -8.46 8.99
CA ARG A 152 6.12 -8.85 8.62
C ARG A 152 5.17 -8.52 9.75
N VAL A 153 4.09 -7.80 9.45
CA VAL A 153 3.03 -7.46 10.40
C VAL A 153 2.02 -8.61 10.40
N ALA A 154 1.95 -9.30 11.53
CA ALA A 154 1.11 -10.48 11.68
C ALA A 154 -0.37 -10.16 11.51
N GLY A 155 -1.10 -11.03 10.81
CA GLY A 155 -2.54 -10.86 10.61
C GLY A 155 -2.98 -9.84 9.55
N ALA A 156 -2.08 -9.06 8.97
CA ALA A 156 -2.37 -8.08 7.91
C ALA A 156 -1.94 -8.58 6.51
N GLY A 157 -2.62 -8.08 5.47
CA GLY A 157 -2.32 -8.32 4.06
C GLY A 157 -1.63 -7.13 3.38
N HIS A 158 -1.81 -7.00 2.06
CA HIS A 158 -1.11 -6.01 1.23
C HIS A 158 -1.43 -4.56 1.63
N LEU A 159 -2.62 -4.30 2.16
CA LEU A 159 -3.01 -2.98 2.65
C LEU A 159 -2.65 -2.81 4.14
N VAL A 160 -1.41 -3.17 4.51
CA VAL A 160 -0.96 -3.27 5.90
C VAL A 160 -1.19 -2.00 6.72
N VAL A 161 -1.02 -0.82 6.10
CA VAL A 161 -1.25 0.49 6.74
C VAL A 161 -2.72 0.68 7.10
N GLN A 162 -3.63 0.19 6.26
CA GLN A 162 -5.07 0.32 6.45
C GLN A 162 -5.63 -0.80 7.34
N GLU A 163 -5.08 -2.01 7.25
CA GLU A 163 -5.53 -3.19 7.99
C GLU A 163 -5.01 -3.21 9.44
N ASP A 164 -3.72 -2.92 9.65
CA ASP A 164 -3.12 -2.80 10.98
C ASP A 164 -2.16 -1.60 11.06
N PRO A 165 -2.71 -0.36 11.22
CA PRO A 165 -1.90 0.83 11.37
C PRO A 165 -1.01 0.79 12.62
N CYS A 166 -1.42 0.06 13.68
CA CYS A 166 -0.65 -0.03 14.92
C CYS A 166 0.56 -0.95 14.73
N GLY A 167 0.35 -2.15 14.20
CA GLY A 167 1.43 -3.08 13.86
C GLY A 167 2.41 -2.47 12.86
N THR A 168 1.91 -1.75 11.85
CA THR A 168 2.77 -0.99 10.92
C THR A 168 3.60 0.07 11.64
N ALA A 169 3.00 0.87 12.51
CA ALA A 169 3.71 1.89 13.28
C ALA A 169 4.77 1.29 14.21
N LEU A 170 4.46 0.17 14.88
CA LEU A 170 5.40 -0.55 15.73
C LEU A 170 6.57 -1.14 14.93
N ALA A 171 6.32 -1.67 13.74
CA ALA A 171 7.37 -2.16 12.84
C ALA A 171 8.32 -1.03 12.43
N ILE A 172 7.78 0.12 12.01
CA ILE A 172 8.57 1.32 11.67
C ILE A 172 9.37 1.80 12.89
N TRP A 173 8.71 1.90 14.05
CA TRP A 173 9.35 2.35 15.29
C TRP A 173 10.50 1.41 15.70
N GLY A 174 10.29 0.10 15.64
CA GLY A 174 11.32 -0.90 15.93
C GLY A 174 12.54 -0.76 15.02
N ILE A 175 12.33 -0.51 13.71
CA ILE A 175 13.41 -0.24 12.78
C ILE A 175 14.16 1.04 13.17
N LEU A 176 13.45 2.14 13.43
CA LEU A 176 14.08 3.42 13.81
C LEU A 176 14.88 3.31 15.12
N GLN A 177 14.36 2.60 16.11
CA GLN A 177 15.08 2.35 17.36
C GLN A 177 16.35 1.50 17.12
N GLY A 178 16.25 0.43 16.33
CA GLY A 178 17.40 -0.40 15.97
C GLY A 178 18.50 0.36 15.24
N GLU A 179 18.14 1.31 14.37
CA GLU A 179 19.09 2.12 13.61
C GLU A 179 19.71 3.26 14.44
N TYR A 180 18.91 3.98 15.23
CA TYR A 180 19.30 5.29 15.75
C TYR A 180 19.42 5.37 17.28
N ALA A 181 18.90 4.41 18.04
CA ALA A 181 19.02 4.43 19.51
C ALA A 181 20.46 4.18 20.00
N GLN A 182 21.35 3.70 19.12
CA GLN A 182 22.78 3.48 19.43
C GLN A 182 23.66 4.71 19.14
N VAL A 183 23.09 5.82 18.66
CA VAL A 183 23.84 7.08 18.52
C VAL A 183 24.04 7.67 19.91
N THR A 184 25.16 7.32 20.54
CA THR A 184 25.60 7.96 21.78
C THR A 184 25.76 9.45 21.50
N ILE A 185 24.88 10.28 22.06
CA ILE A 185 25.09 11.72 22.11
C ILE A 185 26.35 11.93 22.95
N ARG A 186 27.49 12.14 22.28
CA ARG A 186 28.68 12.65 22.96
C ARG A 186 28.38 14.10 23.33
N VAL A 187 27.84 14.29 24.53
CA VAL A 187 27.81 15.62 25.15
C VAL A 187 29.27 16.02 25.31
N PRO A 188 29.74 17.10 24.67
CA PRO A 188 31.10 17.58 24.88
C PRO A 188 31.24 17.92 26.36
N SER A 189 32.15 17.23 27.07
CA SER A 189 32.58 17.64 28.39
C SER A 189 33.44 18.89 28.24
N HIS A 190 32.78 20.04 28.12
CA HIS A 190 33.42 21.33 28.31
C HIS A 190 33.22 21.73 29.77
N LEU A 191 34.34 21.58 30.50
CA LEU A 191 34.82 22.32 31.67
C LEU A 191 33.85 23.31 32.34
#